data_AF-A0A8T2MY27-F1
#
_entry.id   AF-A0A8T2MY27-F1
#
_cell.length_a   1.000
_cell.length_b   1.000
_cell.length_c   1.000
_cell.angle_alpha   90.00
_cell.angle_beta   90.00
_cell.angle_gamma   90.00
#
_symmetry.space_group_name_H-M   'P 1'
#
loop_
_entity.id
_entity.type
_entity.pdbx_description
1 polymer ?
#
loop_
_entity_poly.entity_id
_entity_poly.type
_entity_poly.pdbx_seq_one_letter_code
_entity_poly.pdbx_strand_id
1 'polypeptide(L)'
;MSQPMYFDRLDTPLPERPYQNVLDASQKSLKQKEKGPWSQLSKEEKLGLYRMMFNQTYAEMRRPSSEWKTVVGGICIFMGITGLVVLWQRYYVFPPRPHTLEDEWQAMQVQRMLDMRVSPIDGFSSHWDYEKKQWKNLWSNGGSRGVLEMNTPEARTETPENASTCVSSVRELR
;
A
#
# COMPACT_ATOMS: atom_id res chain seq x y z
N MET A 1 -4.98 -24.42 -33.31
CA MET A 1 -4.24 -25.08 -32.21
C MET A 1 -4.91 -26.44 -31.92
N SER A 2 -4.81 -27.43 -32.80
CA SER A 2 -5.48 -28.74 -32.63
C SER A 2 -4.55 -29.88 -32.24
N GLN A 3 -3.23 -29.66 -32.26
CA GLN A 3 -2.25 -30.67 -31.84
C GLN A 3 -1.86 -30.47 -30.37
N PRO A 4 -1.60 -31.57 -29.63
CA PRO A 4 -1.15 -31.50 -28.24
C PRO A 4 0.20 -30.80 -28.14
N MET A 5 0.31 -29.89 -27.17
CA MET A 5 1.51 -29.07 -26.92
C MET A 5 2.16 -29.47 -25.60
N TYR A 6 3.48 -29.37 -25.56
CA TYR A 6 4.25 -29.62 -24.34
C TYR A 6 4.06 -28.47 -23.34
N PHE A 7 3.87 -28.79 -22.06
CA PHE A 7 3.84 -27.82 -20.97
C PHE A 7 4.52 -28.36 -19.71
N ASP A 8 5.37 -27.54 -19.09
CA ASP A 8 5.93 -27.78 -17.76
C ASP A 8 4.96 -27.21 -16.71
N ARG A 9 4.14 -28.06 -16.09
CA ARG A 9 3.18 -27.64 -15.06
C ARG A 9 3.21 -28.57 -13.84
N LEU A 10 3.02 -27.99 -12.66
CA LEU A 10 3.06 -28.75 -11.40
C LEU A 10 1.83 -29.65 -11.21
N ASP A 11 0.67 -29.23 -11.72
CA ASP A 11 -0.61 -29.95 -11.67
C ASP A 11 -0.68 -31.12 -12.65
N THR A 12 0.03 -31.02 -13.78
CA THR A 12 0.05 -32.05 -14.83
C THR A 12 1.49 -32.59 -14.95
N PRO A 13 1.90 -33.54 -14.06
CA PRO A 13 3.27 -34.06 -14.00
C PRO A 13 3.73 -34.74 -15.30
N LEU A 14 2.78 -35.29 -16.05
CA LEU A 14 3.02 -36.07 -17.26
C LEU A 14 2.38 -35.33 -18.44
N PRO A 15 3.18 -34.60 -19.25
CA PRO A 15 2.66 -33.89 -20.40
C PRO A 15 2.21 -34.88 -21.49
N GLU A 16 1.21 -34.50 -22.29
CA GLU A 16 0.65 -35.33 -23.37
C GLU A 16 1.66 -35.63 -24.49
N ARG A 17 2.71 -34.80 -24.59
CA ARG A 17 3.76 -34.89 -25.61
C ARG A 17 5.12 -34.81 -24.91
N PRO A 18 6.17 -35.51 -25.39
CA PRO A 18 7.52 -35.30 -24.89
C PRO A 18 8.07 -33.93 -25.30
N TYR A 19 9.02 -33.43 -24.51
CA TYR A 19 9.74 -32.19 -24.84
C TYR A 19 10.44 -32.31 -26.20
N GLN A 20 11.24 -33.37 -26.39
CA GLN A 20 11.94 -33.61 -27.64
C GLN A 20 11.18 -34.58 -28.54
N ASN A 21 10.71 -34.08 -29.68
CA ASN A 21 9.89 -34.83 -30.63
C ASN A 21 10.70 -35.43 -31.79
N VAL A 22 11.82 -34.80 -32.13
CA VAL A 22 12.74 -35.29 -33.15
C VAL A 22 13.99 -35.79 -32.44
N LEU A 23 14.24 -37.09 -32.57
CA LEU A 23 15.34 -37.79 -31.89
C LEU A 23 16.50 -38.02 -32.86
N ASP A 24 17.70 -37.72 -32.39
CA ASP A 24 18.94 -38.03 -33.10
C ASP A 24 19.27 -39.53 -33.07
N ALA A 25 20.23 -39.96 -33.89
CA ALA A 25 20.64 -41.37 -33.96
C ALA A 25 21.08 -41.93 -32.59
N SER A 26 21.81 -41.14 -31.80
CA SER A 26 22.25 -41.48 -30.44
C SER A 26 21.08 -41.56 -29.45
N GLN A 27 20.10 -40.67 -29.58
CA GLN A 27 18.92 -40.67 -28.73
C GLN A 27 17.98 -41.83 -29.06
N LYS A 28 17.87 -42.19 -30.36
CA LYS A 28 17.14 -43.37 -30.81
C LYS A 28 17.76 -44.67 -30.28
N SER A 29 19.09 -44.79 -30.27
CA SER A 29 19.75 -45.96 -29.67
C SER A 29 19.54 -45.99 -28.15
N LEU A 30 19.52 -44.84 -27.48
CA LEU A 30 19.18 -44.77 -26.06
C LEU A 30 17.73 -45.17 -25.76
N LYS A 31 16.78 -44.76 -26.61
CA LYS A 31 15.38 -45.21 -26.54
C LYS A 31 15.21 -46.72 -26.81
N GLN A 32 16.10 -47.34 -27.58
CA GLN A 32 16.13 -48.80 -27.70
C GLN A 32 16.65 -49.47 -26.42
N LYS A 33 17.71 -48.91 -25.80
CA LYS A 33 18.22 -49.39 -24.51
C LYS A 33 17.21 -49.23 -23.37
N GLU A 34 16.38 -48.18 -23.39
CA GLU A 34 15.32 -47.92 -22.40
C GLU A 34 14.32 -49.09 -22.27
N LYS A 35 14.11 -49.87 -23.33
CA LYS A 35 13.23 -51.05 -23.32
C LYS A 35 13.79 -52.24 -22.53
N GLY A 36 15.09 -52.24 -22.23
CA GLY A 36 15.76 -53.26 -21.44
C GLY A 36 15.74 -52.98 -19.93
N PRO A 37 16.52 -53.71 -19.12
CA PRO A 37 16.58 -53.51 -17.68
C PRO A 37 17.31 -52.21 -17.29
N TRP A 38 16.65 -51.36 -16.50
CA TRP A 38 17.18 -50.05 -16.08
C TRP A 38 18.35 -50.11 -15.08
N SER A 39 18.70 -51.29 -14.60
CA SER A 39 19.92 -51.54 -13.82
C SER A 39 21.19 -51.44 -14.67
N GLN A 40 21.09 -51.65 -15.99
CA GLN A 40 22.22 -51.56 -16.92
C GLN A 40 22.49 -50.14 -17.44
N LEU A 41 21.55 -49.21 -17.22
CA LEU A 41 21.70 -47.82 -17.64
C LEU A 41 22.59 -47.03 -16.68
N SER A 42 23.52 -46.26 -17.24
CA SER A 42 24.34 -45.32 -16.47
C SER A 42 23.48 -44.17 -15.91
N LYS A 43 24.01 -43.44 -14.92
CA LYS A 43 23.32 -42.26 -14.35
C LYS A 43 23.10 -41.17 -15.41
N GLU A 44 24.07 -40.99 -16.30
CA GLU A 44 24.01 -40.01 -17.39
C GLU A 44 22.98 -40.40 -18.45
N GLU A 45 22.89 -41.69 -18.79
CA GLU A 45 21.88 -42.22 -19.71
C GLU A 45 20.46 -41.99 -19.16
N LYS A 46 20.25 -42.19 -17.86
CA LYS A 46 18.97 -41.89 -17.19
C LYS A 46 18.63 -40.40 -17.22
N LEU A 47 19.61 -39.52 -16.96
CA LEU A 47 19.43 -38.08 -17.06
C LEU A 47 19.14 -37.64 -18.50
N GLY A 48 19.78 -38.26 -19.49
CA GLY A 48 19.50 -38.02 -20.91
C GLY A 48 18.06 -38.38 -21.28
N LEU A 49 17.57 -39.55 -20.85
CA LEU A 49 16.17 -39.94 -21.04
C LEU A 49 15.20 -38.96 -20.36
N TYR A 50 15.55 -38.49 -19.15
CA TYR A 50 14.74 -37.49 -18.45
C TYR A 50 14.66 -36.18 -19.23
N ARG A 51 15.79 -35.62 -19.69
CA ARG A 51 15.82 -34.36 -20.46
C ARG A 51 15.20 -34.47 -21.85
N MET A 52 15.07 -35.67 -22.41
CA MET A 52 14.31 -35.90 -23.64
C MET A 52 12.80 -35.82 -23.42
N MET A 53 12.32 -36.32 -22.28
CA MET A 53 10.89 -36.29 -21.93
C MET A 53 10.48 -34.94 -21.35
N PHE A 54 11.30 -34.38 -20.45
CA PHE A 54 11.00 -33.17 -19.68
C PHE A 54 12.05 -32.08 -19.91
N ASN A 55 11.60 -30.85 -20.11
CA ASN A 55 12.48 -29.70 -20.23
C ASN A 55 13.00 -29.26 -18.86
N GLN A 56 12.10 -28.98 -17.91
CA GLN A 56 12.44 -28.50 -16.57
C GLN A 56 12.22 -29.56 -15.49
N THR A 57 13.08 -29.55 -14.48
CA THR A 57 12.84 -30.34 -13.27
C THR A 57 11.82 -29.67 -12.36
N TYR A 58 11.21 -30.43 -11.44
CA TYR A 58 10.31 -29.86 -10.42
C TYR A 58 10.97 -28.78 -9.56
N ALA A 59 12.29 -28.88 -9.32
CA ALA A 59 13.04 -27.86 -8.60
C ALA A 59 13.20 -26.58 -9.43
N GLU A 60 13.47 -26.72 -10.73
CA GLU A 60 13.57 -25.59 -11.68
C GLU A 60 12.20 -24.89 -11.84
N MET A 61 11.11 -25.66 -11.99
CA MET A 61 9.75 -25.12 -12.08
C MET A 61 9.30 -24.39 -10.81
N ARG A 62 9.74 -24.84 -9.63
CA ARG A 62 9.41 -24.21 -8.35
C ARG A 62 10.33 -23.05 -7.97
N ARG A 63 11.30 -22.71 -8.81
CA ARG A 63 12.25 -21.64 -8.52
C ARG A 63 11.50 -20.30 -8.40
N PRO A 64 11.56 -19.61 -7.24
CA PRO A 64 10.88 -18.33 -7.08
C PRO A 64 11.53 -17.26 -7.95
N SER A 65 10.72 -16.36 -8.53
CA SER A 65 11.21 -15.20 -9.29
C SER A 65 11.35 -13.97 -8.39
N SER A 66 12.32 -13.10 -8.69
CA SER A 66 12.49 -11.81 -8.01
C SER A 66 11.74 -10.66 -8.68
N GLU A 67 10.81 -10.96 -9.57
CA GLU A 67 10.05 -9.98 -10.36
C GLU A 67 9.15 -9.10 -9.48
N TRP A 68 8.70 -9.59 -8.34
CA TRP A 68 7.91 -8.77 -7.41
C TRP A 68 8.65 -7.49 -6.98
N LYS A 69 9.98 -7.53 -6.92
CA LYS A 69 10.81 -6.36 -6.57
C LYS A 69 10.76 -5.29 -7.65
N THR A 70 10.75 -5.68 -8.93
CA THR A 70 10.65 -4.73 -10.04
C THR A 70 9.25 -4.15 -10.13
N VAL A 71 8.21 -4.95 -9.88
CA VAL A 71 6.82 -4.48 -9.81
C VAL A 71 6.64 -3.45 -8.70
N VAL A 72 7.07 -3.77 -7.48
CA VAL A 72 6.97 -2.84 -6.33
C VAL A 72 7.80 -1.57 -6.58
N GLY A 73 9.01 -1.70 -7.13
CA GLY A 73 9.84 -0.56 -7.50
C GLY A 73 9.16 0.35 -8.53
N GLY A 74 8.55 -0.22 -9.56
CA GLY A 74 7.80 0.51 -10.57
C GLY A 74 6.63 1.30 -9.96
N ILE A 75 5.83 0.67 -9.08
CA ILE A 75 4.71 1.32 -8.40
C ILE A 75 5.19 2.53 -7.59
N CYS A 76 6.28 2.38 -6.82
CA CYS A 76 6.85 3.49 -6.03
C CYS A 76 7.34 4.64 -6.92
N ILE A 77 7.95 4.35 -8.07
CA ILE A 77 8.39 5.38 -9.02
C ILE A 77 7.19 6.17 -9.55
N PHE A 78 6.12 5.50 -9.98
CA PHE A 78 4.92 6.18 -10.47
C PHE A 78 4.22 7.01 -9.39
N MET A 79 4.15 6.51 -8.15
CA MET A 79 3.64 7.29 -7.03
C MET A 79 4.51 8.51 -6.74
N GLY A 80 5.84 8.37 -6.79
CA GLY A 80 6.79 9.47 -6.63
C GLY A 80 6.60 10.56 -7.69
N ILE A 81 6.52 10.17 -8.97
CA ILE A 81 6.28 11.10 -10.09
C ILE A 81 4.92 11.78 -9.93
N THR A 82 3.87 11.04 -9.58
CA THR A 82 2.53 11.60 -9.36
C THR A 82 2.55 12.64 -8.23
N GLY A 83 3.26 12.35 -7.14
CA GLY A 83 3.45 13.31 -6.03
C GLY A 83 4.16 14.59 -6.48
N LEU A 84 5.21 14.48 -7.32
CA LEU A 84 5.89 15.64 -7.88
C LEU A 84 4.98 16.49 -8.78
N VAL A 85 4.14 15.86 -9.59
CA VAL A 85 3.15 16.56 -10.43
C VAL A 85 2.15 17.32 -9.56
N VAL A 86 1.64 16.71 -8.49
CA VAL A 86 0.71 17.37 -7.56
C VAL A 86 1.37 18.56 -6.84
N LEU A 87 2.64 18.44 -6.43
CA LEU A 87 3.39 19.55 -5.84
C LEU A 87 3.56 20.70 -6.83
N TRP A 88 3.87 20.40 -8.10
CA TRP A 88 3.97 21.40 -9.16
C TRP A 88 2.62 22.11 -9.39
N GLN A 89 1.52 21.36 -9.47
CA GLN A 89 0.16 21.93 -9.57
C GLN A 89 -0.15 22.84 -8.36
N ARG A 90 0.25 22.42 -7.16
CA ARG A 90 0.02 23.18 -5.93
C ARG A 90 0.72 24.53 -5.89
N TYR A 91 1.91 24.62 -6.47
CA TYR A 91 2.71 25.85 -6.46
C TYR A 91 2.38 26.79 -7.62
N TYR A 92 2.16 26.26 -8.83
CA TYR A 92 2.04 27.09 -10.05
C TYR A 92 0.62 27.22 -10.60
N VAL A 93 -0.28 26.27 -10.32
CA VAL A 93 -1.60 26.20 -10.98
C VAL A 93 -2.72 26.63 -10.03
N PHE A 94 -2.68 26.22 -8.76
CA PHE A 94 -3.78 26.52 -7.84
C PHE A 94 -3.75 27.97 -7.32
N PRO A 95 -4.91 28.65 -7.29
CA PRO A 95 -5.02 30.00 -6.74
C PRO A 95 -4.74 30.02 -5.23
N PRO A 96 -4.54 31.22 -4.64
CA PRO A 96 -4.45 31.36 -3.20
C PRO A 96 -5.70 30.79 -2.51
N ARG A 97 -5.50 30.24 -1.30
CA ARG A 97 -6.61 29.71 -0.49
C ARG A 97 -7.58 30.85 -0.15
N PRO A 98 -8.90 30.62 -0.17
CA PRO A 98 -9.86 31.64 0.23
C PRO A 98 -9.66 32.03 1.70
N HIS A 99 -9.97 33.28 2.03
CA HIS A 99 -9.83 33.84 3.38
C HIS A 99 -10.61 33.03 4.44
N THR A 100 -11.68 32.33 4.05
CA THR A 100 -12.47 31.50 4.96
C THR A 100 -11.70 30.31 5.55
N LEU A 101 -10.54 29.98 4.97
CA LEU A 101 -9.63 28.95 5.46
C LEU A 101 -8.46 29.53 6.27
N GLU A 102 -8.46 30.83 6.58
CA GLU A 102 -7.54 31.42 7.55
C GLU A 102 -7.89 30.95 8.98
N ASP A 103 -6.88 30.80 9.83
CA ASP A 103 -7.03 30.17 11.14
C ASP A 103 -8.04 30.92 12.04
N GLU A 104 -8.05 32.25 11.99
CA GLU A 104 -9.02 33.08 12.74
C GLU A 104 -10.46 32.86 12.25
N TRP A 105 -10.66 32.80 10.93
CA TRP A 105 -11.97 32.55 10.35
C TRP A 105 -12.46 31.13 10.68
N GLN A 106 -11.56 30.14 10.61
CA GLN A 106 -11.87 28.78 11.01
C GLN A 106 -12.28 28.71 12.48
N ALA A 107 -11.57 29.39 13.38
CA ALA A 107 -11.93 29.46 14.80
C ALA A 107 -13.30 30.10 15.04
N MET A 108 -13.59 31.23 14.37
CA MET A 108 -14.90 31.88 14.43
C MET A 108 -16.01 30.97 13.88
N GLN A 109 -15.74 30.27 12.78
CA GLN A 109 -16.69 29.35 12.17
C GLN A 109 -16.96 28.14 13.08
N VAL A 110 -15.92 27.57 13.69
CA VAL A 110 -16.04 26.49 14.69
C VAL A 110 -16.87 26.95 15.87
N GLN A 111 -16.59 28.13 16.43
CA GLN A 111 -17.38 28.70 17.53
C GLN A 111 -18.86 28.83 17.15
N ARG A 112 -19.14 29.41 15.97
CA ARG A 112 -20.51 29.53 15.45
C ARG A 112 -21.18 28.17 15.28
N MET A 113 -20.48 27.14 14.80
CA MET A 113 -21.02 25.79 14.65
C MET A 113 -21.37 25.16 16.01
N LEU A 114 -20.56 25.41 17.04
CA LEU A 114 -20.84 24.97 18.41
C LEU A 114 -22.03 25.72 19.00
N ASP A 115 -22.11 27.04 18.78
CA ASP A 115 -23.24 27.85 19.26
C ASP A 115 -24.57 27.41 18.62
N MET A 116 -24.53 27.03 17.33
CA MET A 116 -25.67 26.46 16.61
C MET A 116 -25.92 24.97 16.89
N ARG A 117 -25.10 24.33 17.72
CA ARG A 117 -25.20 22.90 18.06
C ARG A 117 -25.23 22.00 16.83
N VAL A 118 -24.37 22.24 15.84
CA VAL A 118 -24.31 21.44 14.61
C VAL A 118 -24.00 19.96 14.93
N SER A 119 -24.90 19.06 14.52
CA SER A 119 -24.81 17.60 14.73
C SER A 119 -24.53 17.21 16.19
N PRO A 120 -25.48 17.45 17.13
CA PRO A 120 -25.22 17.39 18.56
C PRO A 120 -25.28 15.97 19.17
N ILE A 121 -25.78 14.97 18.44
CA ILE A 121 -25.96 13.60 18.95
C ILE A 121 -24.65 12.81 18.83
N ASP A 122 -24.22 12.53 17.59
CA ASP A 122 -23.03 11.70 17.31
C ASP A 122 -21.97 12.45 16.47
N GLY A 123 -22.20 13.73 16.15
CA GLY A 123 -21.35 14.48 15.24
C GLY A 123 -20.54 15.58 15.93
N PHE A 124 -20.18 16.60 15.16
CA PHE A 124 -19.26 17.66 15.56
C PHE A 124 -19.49 18.22 16.99
N SER A 125 -20.70 18.68 17.28
CA SER A 125 -21.02 19.31 18.57
C SER A 125 -21.10 18.35 19.75
N SER A 126 -21.27 17.04 19.51
CA SER A 126 -21.33 16.05 20.60
C SER A 126 -19.99 15.90 21.32
N HIS A 127 -18.90 16.18 20.61
CA HIS A 127 -17.52 16.11 21.10
C HIS A 127 -17.06 17.36 21.85
N TRP A 128 -17.87 18.41 21.93
CA TRP A 128 -17.57 19.62 22.72
C TRP A 128 -18.23 19.57 24.10
N ASP A 129 -17.47 19.87 25.15
CA ASP A 129 -17.97 20.08 26.50
C ASP A 129 -18.34 21.55 26.68
N TYR A 130 -19.66 21.83 26.72
CA TYR A 130 -20.18 23.19 26.81
C TYR A 130 -20.07 23.79 28.22
N GLU A 131 -19.95 22.96 29.26
CA GLU A 131 -19.76 23.43 30.63
C GLU A 131 -18.31 23.86 30.84
N LYS A 132 -17.37 23.03 30.37
CA LYS A 132 -15.93 23.26 30.54
C LYS A 132 -15.30 24.06 29.39
N LYS A 133 -16.07 24.37 28.34
CA LYS A 133 -15.63 25.07 27.13
C LYS A 133 -14.35 24.46 26.53
N GLN A 134 -14.32 23.14 26.40
CA GLN A 134 -13.18 22.40 25.86
C GLN A 134 -13.64 21.17 25.07
N TRP A 135 -12.79 20.67 24.17
CA TRP A 135 -13.05 19.40 23.50
C TRP A 135 -13.02 18.24 24.50
N LYS A 136 -13.96 17.31 24.36
CA LYS A 136 -14.01 16.12 25.20
C LYS A 136 -12.84 15.21 24.87
N ASN A 137 -12.02 14.91 25.87
CA ASN A 137 -10.96 13.91 25.75
C ASN A 137 -11.58 12.52 25.76
N LEU A 138 -11.82 11.96 24.58
CA LEU A 138 -12.37 10.61 24.41
C LEU A 138 -11.47 9.51 25.03
N TRP A 139 -10.19 9.81 25.27
CA TRP A 139 -9.23 8.90 25.87
C TRP A 139 -9.27 8.81 27.41
N SER A 140 -9.88 9.78 28.10
CA SER A 140 -9.90 9.82 29.58
C SER A 140 -11.04 8.99 30.20
N ASN A 141 -12.09 8.69 29.43
CA ASN A 141 -13.27 7.98 29.91
C ASN A 141 -13.34 6.58 29.29
N GLY A 142 -12.39 5.70 29.64
CA GLY A 142 -12.45 4.23 29.55
C GLY A 142 -13.36 3.59 28.48
N GLY A 143 -13.30 4.06 27.23
CA GLY A 143 -14.21 3.61 26.17
C GLY A 143 -13.50 3.68 24.82
N SER A 144 -13.02 2.53 24.34
CA SER A 144 -12.34 2.40 23.06
C SER A 144 -13.23 2.85 21.89
N ARG A 145 -12.86 3.95 21.22
CA ARG A 145 -13.15 4.20 19.80
C ARG A 145 -12.22 5.29 19.26
N GLY A 146 -11.61 4.99 18.11
CA GLY A 146 -10.35 5.58 17.68
C GLY A 146 -10.42 6.99 17.06
N VAL A 147 -9.32 7.69 17.28
CA VAL A 147 -8.53 8.53 16.37
C VAL A 147 -9.29 9.58 15.55
N LEU A 148 -9.27 10.81 16.07
CA LEU A 148 -9.03 12.02 15.29
C LEU A 148 -7.98 12.85 16.03
N GLU A 149 -6.70 12.53 15.83
CA GLU A 149 -5.63 13.50 16.05
C GLU A 149 -5.69 14.52 14.91
N MET A 150 -6.42 15.61 15.12
CA MET A 150 -6.10 16.86 14.43
C MET A 150 -5.17 17.63 15.34
N ASN A 151 -3.93 17.79 14.88
CA ASN A 151 -2.84 18.53 15.51
C ASN A 151 -3.35 19.73 16.32
N THR A 152 -3.33 19.59 17.63
CA THR A 152 -3.41 20.69 18.59
C THR A 152 -2.21 21.62 18.31
N PRO A 153 -2.38 22.92 18.00
CA PRO A 153 -1.29 23.85 18.21
C PRO A 153 -1.04 23.87 19.72
N GLU A 154 0.17 23.48 20.07
CA GLU A 154 0.76 23.58 21.41
C GLU A 154 0.19 24.80 22.13
N ALA A 155 -0.61 24.55 23.17
CA ALA A 155 -1.13 25.60 24.03
C ALA A 155 0.08 26.27 24.67
N ARG A 156 0.49 27.41 24.09
CA ARG A 156 1.45 28.31 24.70
C ARG A 156 0.84 28.72 26.04
N THR A 157 1.37 28.15 27.11
CA THR A 157 1.12 28.61 28.48
C THR A 157 1.73 30.00 28.61
N GLU A 158 1.02 31.02 28.15
CA GLU A 158 1.28 32.38 28.59
C GLU A 158 0.72 32.50 29.99
N THR A 159 1.63 32.70 30.95
CA THR A 159 1.37 32.95 32.35
C THR A 159 0.43 34.17 32.52
N PRO A 160 -0.35 34.24 33.62
CA PRO A 160 -1.44 35.20 33.79
C PRO A 160 -1.01 36.67 34.01
N GLU A 161 0.24 37.04 33.74
CA GLU A 161 0.76 38.37 34.08
C GLU A 161 0.54 39.44 33.00
N ASN A 162 0.19 39.06 31.76
CA ASN A 162 0.05 40.02 30.65
C ASN A 162 -1.41 40.34 30.25
N ALA A 163 -2.39 39.71 30.90
CA ALA A 163 -3.82 39.98 30.62
C ALA A 163 -4.30 41.35 31.13
N SER A 164 -3.55 41.98 32.04
CA SER A 164 -3.85 43.30 32.59
C SER A 164 -3.46 44.46 31.68
N THR A 165 -2.61 44.25 30.66
CA THR A 165 -2.13 45.32 29.78
C THR A 165 -2.98 45.52 28.53
N CYS A 166 -3.82 44.55 28.14
CA CYS A 166 -4.66 44.67 26.95
C CYS A 166 -6.02 45.34 27.23
N VAL A 167 -6.51 45.29 28.48
CA VAL A 167 -7.81 45.88 28.87
C VAL A 167 -7.70 47.39 29.14
N SER A 168 -6.51 47.94 29.37
CA SER A 168 -6.31 49.37 29.63
C SER A 168 -6.18 50.24 28.37
N SER A 169 -5.86 49.68 27.20
CA SER A 169 -5.66 50.46 25.97
C SER A 169 -6.96 50.76 25.19
N VAL A 170 -8.08 50.10 25.51
CA VAL A 170 -9.37 50.28 24.81
C VAL A 170 -10.25 51.37 25.45
N ARG A 171 -9.82 52.02 26.53
CA ARG A 171 -10.58 53.08 27.23
C ARG A 171 -10.16 54.52 26.92
N GLU A 172 -9.16 54.75 26.07
CA GLU A 172 -8.61 56.09 25.75
C GLU A 172 -8.87 56.55 24.30
N LEU A 173 -9.78 55.91 23.56
CA LEU A 173 -10.22 56.39 22.25
C LEU A 173 -11.74 56.57 22.18
N ARG A 174 -12.24 57.47 23.04
CA ARG A 174 -13.48 58.22 22.80
C ARG A 174 -13.32 59.64 23.32
#